data_AF-A0A843GXH9-F1
#
_entry.id   AF-A0A843GXH9-F1
#
_cell.length_a   1.000
_cell.length_b   1.000
_cell.length_c   1.000
_cell.angle_alpha   90.00
_cell.angle_beta   90.00
_cell.angle_gamma   90.00
#
_symmetry.space_group_name_H-M   'P 1'
#
loop_
_entity.id
_entity.type
_entity.pdbx_description
1 polymer ?
#
loop_
_entity_poly.entity_id
_entity_poly.type
_entity_poly.pdbx_seq_one_letter_code
_entity_poly.pdbx_strand_id
1 'polypeptide(L)'
;MSENKRGRPRLINDDVIAKLETAWSMGCSDLEACLFAKIDKATLYRYQQENPDFCNRKEVLKQTLILKARSVIADALNRKDENTAKWYLEKKKKDEFSNRTELTGSDGSDLTPPIINILPVKANGTDKD
;
A
#
# COMPACT_ATOMS: atom_id res chain seq x y z
N MET A 1 -28.11 34.68 21.32
CA MET A 1 -26.83 35.30 20.91
C MET A 1 -26.22 34.42 19.82
N SER A 2 -26.45 34.72 18.54
CA SER A 2 -25.85 33.98 17.41
C SER A 2 -24.78 34.84 16.75
N GLU A 3 -23.51 34.50 16.97
CA GLU A 3 -22.41 35.16 16.27
C GLU A 3 -22.36 34.69 14.81
N ASN A 4 -22.56 35.64 13.91
CA ASN A 4 -22.51 35.46 12.47
C ASN A 4 -21.08 35.70 11.96
N LYS A 5 -20.22 34.69 11.97
CA LYS A 5 -18.86 34.77 11.38
C LYS A 5 -18.92 34.46 9.88
N ARG A 6 -19.19 35.50 9.08
CA ARG A 6 -19.13 35.48 7.60
C ARG A 6 -17.67 35.47 7.11
N GLY A 7 -16.98 34.35 7.27
CA GLY A 7 -15.79 34.01 6.48
C GLY A 7 -16.17 33.01 5.39
N ARG A 8 -15.50 33.02 4.23
CA ARG A 8 -15.63 31.94 3.23
C ARG A 8 -15.39 30.61 3.96
N PRO A 9 -16.30 29.63 3.91
CA PRO A 9 -16.10 28.35 4.57
C PRO A 9 -14.77 27.75 4.14
N ARG A 10 -13.93 27.35 5.11
CA ARG A 10 -12.70 26.62 4.80
C ARG A 10 -13.10 25.30 4.12
N LEU A 11 -12.50 25.03 2.97
CA LEU A 11 -12.83 23.85 2.18
C LEU A 11 -12.49 22.55 2.92
N ILE A 12 -11.45 22.59 3.76
CA ILE A 12 -11.18 21.56 4.76
C ILE A 12 -11.58 22.10 6.14
N ASN A 13 -12.61 21.46 6.70
CA ASN A 13 -13.12 21.66 8.05
C ASN A 13 -13.04 20.34 8.83
N ASP A 14 -13.47 20.34 10.09
CA ASP A 14 -13.35 19.18 10.96
C ASP A 14 -14.11 17.94 10.44
N ASP A 15 -15.25 18.14 9.74
CA ASP A 15 -16.01 17.05 9.11
C ASP A 15 -15.24 16.41 7.93
N VAL A 16 -14.62 17.23 7.08
CA VAL A 16 -13.75 16.76 5.99
C VAL A 16 -12.55 16.01 6.56
N ILE A 17 -11.93 16.53 7.63
CA ILE A 17 -10.81 15.87 8.32
C ILE A 17 -11.25 14.51 8.85
N ALA A 18 -12.37 14.44 9.58
CA ALA A 18 -12.88 13.18 10.13
C ALA A 18 -13.16 12.13 9.05
N LYS A 19 -13.71 12.55 7.89
CA LYS A 19 -13.94 11.66 6.74
C LYS A 19 -12.64 11.13 6.15
N LEU A 20 -11.66 12.01 5.92
CA LEU A 20 -10.34 11.62 5.42
C LEU A 20 -9.67 10.61 6.35
N GLU A 21 -9.68 10.88 7.66
CA GLU A 21 -9.07 9.99 8.66
C GLU A 21 -9.77 8.65 8.77
N THR A 22 -11.10 8.64 8.66
CA THR A 22 -11.90 7.41 8.60
C THR A 22 -11.50 6.59 7.38
N ALA A 23 -11.41 7.21 6.20
CA ALA A 23 -11.00 6.52 4.97
C ALA A 23 -9.59 5.92 5.08
N TRP A 24 -8.60 6.68 5.57
CA TRP A 24 -7.24 6.16 5.75
C TRP A 24 -7.16 5.05 6.79
N SER A 25 -7.97 5.11 7.85
CA SER A 25 -8.08 4.03 8.84
C SER A 25 -8.62 2.72 8.25
N MET A 26 -9.40 2.82 7.16
CA MET A 26 -9.88 1.69 6.38
C MET A 26 -8.90 1.25 5.28
N GLY A 27 -7.69 1.83 5.23
CA GLY A 27 -6.67 1.49 4.23
C GLY A 27 -6.91 2.11 2.85
N CYS A 28 -7.82 3.08 2.73
CA CYS A 28 -8.07 3.76 1.47
C CYS A 28 -6.85 4.60 1.01
N SER A 29 -6.72 4.74 -0.31
CA SER A 29 -5.82 5.68 -0.96
C SER A 29 -6.27 7.13 -0.80
N ASP A 30 -5.39 8.07 -1.14
CA ASP A 30 -5.72 9.51 -1.09
C ASP A 30 -6.88 9.87 -2.00
N LEU A 31 -7.00 9.22 -3.16
CA LEU A 31 -8.08 9.47 -4.10
C LEU A 31 -9.42 9.01 -3.53
N GLU A 32 -9.46 7.81 -2.96
CA GLU A 32 -10.66 7.26 -2.32
C GLU A 32 -11.06 8.09 -1.09
N ALA A 33 -10.09 8.53 -0.29
CA ALA A 33 -10.33 9.42 0.84
C ALA A 33 -10.92 10.77 0.39
N CYS A 34 -10.37 11.37 -0.68
CA CYS A 34 -10.90 12.60 -1.28
C CYS A 34 -12.33 12.39 -1.80
N LEU A 35 -12.61 11.27 -2.47
CA LEU A 35 -13.94 10.90 -2.95
C LEU A 35 -14.93 10.80 -1.78
N PHE A 36 -14.54 10.14 -0.70
CA PHE A 36 -15.37 9.97 0.50
C PHE A 36 -15.62 11.31 1.23
N ALA A 37 -14.59 12.16 1.32
CA ALA A 37 -14.66 13.48 1.93
C ALA A 37 -15.28 14.55 1.03
N LYS A 38 -15.56 14.22 -0.24
CA LYS A 38 -16.09 15.14 -1.28
C LYS A 38 -15.22 16.36 -1.51
N ILE A 39 -13.91 16.18 -1.55
CA ILE A 39 -12.93 17.21 -1.92
C ILE A 39 -12.11 16.75 -3.13
N ASP A 40 -11.50 17.70 -3.84
CA ASP A 40 -10.53 17.37 -4.88
C ASP A 40 -9.14 17.09 -4.28
N LYS A 41 -8.32 16.36 -5.04
CA LYS A 41 -6.98 15.95 -4.62
C LYS A 41 -6.01 17.12 -4.45
N ALA A 42 -6.16 18.19 -5.24
CA ALA A 42 -5.29 19.36 -5.12
C ALA A 42 -5.57 20.12 -3.82
N THR A 43 -6.83 20.18 -3.40
CA THR A 43 -7.23 20.72 -2.08
C THR A 43 -6.59 19.96 -0.93
N LEU A 44 -6.59 18.61 -0.98
CA LEU A 44 -5.90 17.80 0.02
C LEU A 44 -4.40 18.12 0.06
N TYR A 45 -3.73 18.16 -1.09
CA TYR A 45 -2.28 18.38 -1.15
C TYR A 45 -1.85 19.79 -0.72
N ARG A 46 -2.62 20.82 -1.06
CA ARG A 46 -2.38 22.17 -0.52
C ARG A 46 -2.48 22.17 1.00
N TYR A 47 -3.51 21.53 1.57
CA TYR A 47 -3.66 21.45 3.01
C TYR A 47 -2.51 20.67 3.68
N GLN A 48 -2.03 19.59 3.06
CA GLN A 48 -0.88 18.83 3.54
C GLN A 48 0.43 19.63 3.54
N GLN A 49 0.64 20.49 2.53
CA GLN A 49 1.80 21.39 2.48
C GLN A 49 1.78 22.41 3.63
N GLU A 50 0.59 22.92 3.96
CA GLU A 50 0.38 23.89 5.05
C GLU A 50 0.36 23.23 6.44
N ASN A 51 0.12 21.91 6.53
CA ASN A 51 -0.05 21.18 7.78
C ASN A 51 0.77 19.87 7.80
N PRO A 52 2.10 19.93 7.98
CA PRO A 52 2.96 18.72 7.96
C PRO A 52 2.57 17.66 9.01
N ASP A 53 2.10 18.06 10.19
CA ASP A 53 1.65 17.12 11.24
C ASP A 53 0.46 16.27 10.80
N PHE A 54 -0.37 16.80 9.90
CA PHE A 54 -1.48 16.06 9.32
C PHE A 54 -0.99 14.90 8.43
N CYS A 55 0.15 15.06 7.75
CA CYS A 55 0.79 13.98 6.99
C CYS A 55 1.27 12.86 7.91
N ASN A 56 1.90 13.20 9.05
CA ASN A 56 2.31 12.22 10.05
C ASN A 56 1.10 11.44 10.59
N ARG A 57 0.02 12.16 10.96
CA ARG A 57 -1.23 11.55 11.43
C ARG A 57 -1.84 10.60 10.39
N LYS A 58 -1.89 11.00 9.13
CA LYS A 58 -2.34 10.16 8.01
C LYS A 58 -1.55 8.85 7.90
N GLU A 59 -0.22 8.91 7.95
CA GLU A 59 0.61 7.69 7.84
C GLU A 59 0.41 6.75 9.02
N VAL A 60 0.18 7.29 10.23
CA VAL A 60 -0.22 6.48 11.40
C VAL A 60 -1.58 5.83 11.17
N LEU A 61 -2.58 6.56 10.68
CA LEU A 61 -3.93 6.03 10.46
C LEU A 61 -3.96 4.88 9.45
N LYS A 62 -3.09 4.90 8.44
CA LYS A 62 -2.98 3.78 7.48
C LYS A 62 -2.54 2.47 8.13
N GLN A 63 -1.92 2.50 9.32
CA GLN A 63 -1.59 1.29 10.08
C GLN A 63 -2.80 0.67 10.80
N THR A 64 -3.90 1.42 10.96
CA THR A 64 -5.09 0.96 11.71
C THR A 64 -5.66 -0.33 11.14
N LEU A 65 -5.85 -0.42 9.82
CA LEU A 65 -6.39 -1.63 9.20
C LEU A 65 -5.45 -2.83 9.40
N ILE A 66 -4.14 -2.61 9.32
CA ILE A 66 -3.13 -3.64 9.55
C ILE A 66 -3.17 -4.13 11.00
N LEU A 67 -3.30 -3.23 11.97
CA LEU A 67 -3.46 -3.60 13.38
C LEU A 67 -4.75 -4.40 13.61
N LYS A 68 -5.85 -4.00 12.99
CA LYS A 68 -7.10 -4.76 13.05
C LYS A 68 -6.96 -6.16 12.41
N ALA A 69 -6.27 -6.27 11.28
CA ALA A 69 -5.99 -7.58 10.68
C ALA A 69 -5.12 -8.46 11.61
N ARG A 70 -4.14 -7.87 12.30
CA ARG A 70 -3.33 -8.58 13.30
C ARG A 70 -4.17 -9.08 14.47
N SER A 71 -5.14 -8.31 14.95
CA SER A 71 -6.02 -8.78 16.04
C SER A 71 -6.88 -9.95 15.59
N VAL A 72 -7.41 -9.92 14.36
CA VAL A 72 -8.17 -11.07 13.79
C VAL A 72 -7.31 -12.34 13.74
N ILE A 73 -6.05 -12.23 13.33
CA ILE A 73 -5.11 -13.36 13.34
C ILE A 73 -4.90 -13.85 14.78
N ALA A 74 -4.62 -12.95 15.72
CA ALA A 74 -4.40 -13.31 17.12
C ALA A 74 -5.63 -14.04 17.72
N ASP A 75 -6.83 -13.57 17.44
CA ASP A 75 -8.07 -14.20 17.89
C ASP A 75 -8.28 -15.59 17.26
N ALA A 76 -7.95 -15.76 15.98
CA ALA A 76 -7.99 -17.07 15.33
C ALA A 76 -7.00 -18.06 15.98
N LEU A 77 -5.79 -17.60 16.32
CA LEU A 77 -4.82 -18.40 17.05
C LEU A 77 -5.32 -18.78 18.45
N ASN A 78 -5.96 -17.85 19.17
CA ASN A 78 -6.58 -18.13 20.47
C ASN A 78 -7.69 -19.20 20.37
N ARG A 79 -8.40 -19.24 19.24
CA ARG A 79 -9.40 -20.27 18.91
C ARG A 79 -8.80 -21.58 18.38
N LYS A 80 -7.46 -21.70 18.34
CA LYS A 80 -6.73 -22.87 17.81
C LYS A 80 -7.09 -23.18 16.35
N ASP A 81 -7.29 -22.16 15.52
CA ASP A 81 -7.44 -22.35 14.08
C ASP A 81 -6.09 -22.78 13.47
N GLU A 82 -5.95 -24.08 13.21
CA GLU A 82 -4.74 -24.69 12.66
C GLU A 82 -4.36 -24.13 11.29
N ASN A 83 -5.34 -23.80 10.44
CA ASN A 83 -5.08 -23.25 9.12
C ASN A 83 -4.44 -21.86 9.23
N THR A 84 -4.99 -21.01 10.11
CA THR A 84 -4.43 -19.69 10.38
C THR A 84 -3.04 -19.79 11.01
N ALA A 85 -2.82 -20.74 11.93
CA ALA A 85 -1.50 -20.96 12.54
C ALA A 85 -0.45 -21.38 11.50
N LYS A 86 -0.78 -22.35 10.65
CA LYS A 86 0.11 -22.81 9.56
C LYS A 86 0.43 -21.67 8.60
N TRP A 87 -0.60 -20.98 8.09
CA TRP A 87 -0.42 -19.83 7.19
C TRP A 87 0.45 -18.73 7.81
N TYR A 88 0.25 -18.43 9.09
CA TYR A 88 1.02 -17.38 9.76
C TYR A 88 2.51 -17.74 9.86
N LEU A 89 2.84 -18.99 10.24
CA LEU A 89 4.22 -19.49 10.29
C LEU A 89 4.85 -19.52 8.90
N GLU A 90 4.15 -20.01 7.88
CA GLU A 90 4.61 -19.97 6.48
C GLU A 90 4.99 -18.55 6.03
N LYS A 91 4.26 -17.52 6.48
CA LYS A 91 4.55 -16.13 6.09
C LYS A 91 5.63 -15.46 6.94
N LYS A 92 5.72 -15.75 8.24
CA LYS A 92 6.65 -15.08 9.19
C LYS A 92 7.97 -15.80 9.38
N LYS A 93 8.00 -17.11 9.15
CA LYS A 93 9.15 -18.00 9.29
C LYS A 93 9.32 -18.81 8.00
N LYS A 94 9.35 -18.09 6.88
CA LYS A 94 9.42 -18.67 5.52
C LYS A 94 10.55 -19.69 5.36
N ASP A 95 11.73 -19.42 5.91
CA ASP A 95 12.89 -20.31 5.74
C ASP A 95 12.67 -21.69 6.36
N GLU A 96 11.80 -21.79 7.36
CA GLU A 96 11.50 -23.02 8.11
C GLU A 96 10.21 -23.69 7.62
N PHE A 97 9.17 -22.89 7.32
CA PHE A 97 7.82 -23.40 7.05
C PHE A 97 7.34 -23.22 5.61
N SER A 98 8.04 -22.44 4.78
CA SER A 98 7.65 -22.31 3.37
C SER A 98 7.98 -23.59 2.61
N ASN A 99 7.09 -23.97 1.70
CA ASN A 99 7.40 -25.02 0.74
C ASN A 99 8.61 -24.60 -0.09
N ARG A 100 9.59 -25.50 -0.20
CA ARG A 100 10.72 -25.40 -1.11
C ARG A 100 10.42 -26.26 -2.33
N THR A 101 10.49 -25.66 -3.51
CA THR A 101 10.40 -26.39 -4.77
C THR A 101 11.82 -26.59 -5.29
N GLU A 102 12.20 -27.84 -5.48
CA GLU A 102 13.43 -28.18 -6.20
C GLU A 102 13.11 -28.18 -7.70
N LEU A 103 13.84 -27.37 -8.47
CA LEU A 103 13.67 -27.28 -9.93
C LEU A 103 14.88 -27.95 -10.58
N THR A 104 14.62 -28.98 -11.38
CA THR A 104 15.62 -29.69 -12.19
C THR A 104 15.29 -29.59 -13.67
N GLY A 105 16.29 -29.80 -14.52
CA GLY A 105 16.11 -30.01 -15.96
C GLY A 105 15.41 -31.33 -16.25
N SER A 106 15.18 -31.60 -17.55
CA SER A 106 14.64 -32.89 -18.00
C SER A 106 15.47 -34.04 -17.45
N ASP A 107 14.79 -35.10 -17.01
CA ASP A 107 15.39 -36.31 -16.43
C ASP A 107 16.25 -36.07 -15.18
N GLY A 108 16.00 -34.97 -14.44
CA GLY A 108 16.74 -34.65 -13.21
C GLY A 108 18.11 -34.02 -13.44
N SER A 109 18.39 -33.59 -14.67
CA SER A 109 19.64 -32.89 -15.03
C SER A 109 19.74 -31.49 -14.42
N ASP A 110 20.94 -30.93 -14.41
CA ASP A 110 21.17 -29.55 -13.98
C ASP A 110 20.46 -28.55 -14.90
N LEU A 111 19.87 -27.51 -14.31
CA LEU A 111 19.33 -26.38 -15.07
C LEU A 111 20.49 -25.60 -15.69
N THR A 112 20.62 -25.68 -17.01
CA THR A 112 21.56 -24.86 -17.75
C THR A 112 20.93 -23.50 -18.06
N PRO A 113 21.48 -22.38 -17.56
CA PRO A 113 20.94 -21.06 -17.90
C PRO A 113 21.18 -20.78 -19.38
N PRO A 114 20.23 -20.17 -20.10
CA PRO A 114 20.41 -19.84 -21.50
C PRO A 114 21.54 -18.81 -21.68
N ILE A 115 22.48 -19.10 -22.56
CA ILE A 115 23.50 -18.13 -22.99
C ILE A 115 22.89 -17.26 -24.09
N ILE A 116 22.63 -15.98 -23.80
CA ILE A 116 22.14 -15.02 -24.78
C ILE A 116 23.35 -14.32 -25.43
N ASN A 117 23.60 -14.63 -26.70
CA ASN A 117 24.58 -13.89 -27.50
C ASN A 117 23.92 -12.60 -28.02
N ILE A 118 24.28 -11.46 -27.44
CA ILE A 118 23.88 -10.15 -27.96
C ILE A 118 24.75 -9.83 -29.17
N LEU A 119 24.19 -9.91 -30.37
CA LEU A 119 24.86 -9.47 -31.58
C LEU A 119 24.87 -7.92 -31.62
N PRO A 120 25.99 -7.28 -32.02
CA PRO A 120 26.03 -5.83 -32.15
C PRO A 120 25.03 -5.37 -33.22
N VAL A 121 24.12 -4.47 -32.84
CA VAL A 121 23.23 -3.77 -33.77
C VAL A 121 24.11 -2.94 -34.70
N LYS A 122 24.09 -3.25 -36.01
CA LYS A 122 24.73 -2.38 -37.01
C LYS A 122 24.02 -1.03 -36.98
N ALA A 123 24.75 0.02 -36.65
CA ALA A 123 24.26 1.39 -36.79
C ALA A 123 23.95 1.62 -38.27
N ASN A 124 22.68 1.82 -38.61
CA ASN A 124 22.30 2.31 -39.94
C ASN A 124 22.74 3.77 -40.01
N GLY A 125 23.91 4.01 -40.58
CA GLY A 125 24.32 5.33 -41.02
C GLY A 125 23.40 5.79 -42.15
N THR A 126 22.52 6.73 -41.84
CA THR A 126 21.98 7.65 -42.84
C THR A 126 22.60 9.01 -42.61
N ASP A 127 23.88 9.14 -42.93
CA ASP A 127 24.42 10.45 -43.30
C ASP A 127 23.97 10.69 -44.73
N LYS A 128 22.92 11.51 -44.86
CA LYS A 128 22.57 12.18 -46.09
C LYS A 128 23.45 13.42 -46.19
N ASP A 129 24.35 13.43 -47.16
CA ASP A 129 24.79 14.66 -47.81
C ASP A 129 23.86 14.97 -48.99
#